data_AF-A0A7J4B838-F1
#
_entry.id   AF-A0A7J4B838-F1
#
_cell.length_a   1.000
_cell.length_b   1.000
_cell.length_c   1.000
_cell.angle_alpha   90.00
_cell.angle_beta   90.00
_cell.angle_gamma   90.00
#
_symmetry.space_group_name_H-M   'P 1'
#
loop_
_entity.id
_entity.type
_entity.pdbx_description
1 polymer ?
#
loop_
_entity_poly.entity_id
_entity_poly.type
_entity_poly.pdbx_seq_one_letter_code
_entity_poly.pdbx_strand_id
1 'polypeptide(L)'
;MPEVRRIQRFGKSTLMVSLPASWVKSMKLLPGDSVSIDLMEDGSLRIVPLYMSQKREEKLLQIKVSKNSSEVLLARSVVAGYLLGADVIIVEAMDGVLSETHLKT
;
A
#
# COMPACT_ATOMS: atom_id res chain seq x y z
N MET A 1 4.03 -1.00 32.80
CA MET A 1 2.56 -0.83 32.83
C MET A 1 2.16 -0.07 31.58
N PRO A 2 1.02 -0.38 30.92
CA PRO A 2 0.54 0.40 29.78
C PRO A 2 0.28 1.84 30.21
N GLU A 3 0.65 2.81 29.37
CA GLU A 3 0.35 4.22 29.61
C GLU A 3 -1.16 4.42 29.38
N VAL A 4 -1.89 4.83 30.42
CA VAL A 4 -3.36 5.03 30.36
C VAL A 4 -3.66 6.50 30.13
N ARG A 5 -4.48 6.79 29.11
CA ARG A 5 -4.93 8.15 28.78
C ARG A 5 -6.44 8.22 28.74
N ARG A 6 -6.97 9.35 29.20
CA ARG A 6 -8.41 9.61 29.15
C ARG A 6 -8.80 10.12 27.77
N ILE A 7 -9.96 9.67 27.31
CA ILE A 7 -10.62 10.26 26.16
C ILE A 7 -11.16 11.63 26.60
N GLN A 8 -10.89 12.65 25.79
CA GLN A 8 -11.25 14.04 26.02
C GLN A 8 -12.32 14.45 25.02
N ARG A 9 -13.29 15.24 25.47
CA ARG A 9 -14.28 15.83 24.58
C ARG A 9 -13.72 17.10 23.98
N PHE A 10 -13.69 17.16 22.65
CA PHE A 10 -13.29 18.33 21.89
C PHE A 10 -14.49 18.83 21.08
N GLY A 11 -14.99 20.03 21.40
CA GLY A 11 -16.22 20.54 20.81
C GLY A 11 -17.48 19.75 21.21
N LYS A 12 -18.53 19.81 20.38
CA LYS A 12 -19.83 19.19 20.69
C LYS A 12 -19.87 17.68 20.46
N SER A 13 -19.20 17.18 19.43
CA SER A 13 -19.34 15.78 18.97
C SER A 13 -18.02 15.03 18.79
N THR A 14 -16.86 15.69 18.95
CA THR A 14 -15.57 15.04 18.72
C THR A 14 -14.96 14.56 20.03
N LEU A 15 -14.42 13.34 20.00
CA LEU A 15 -13.60 12.79 21.07
C LEU A 15 -12.16 12.70 20.60
N MET A 16 -11.21 12.95 21.49
CA MET A 16 -9.79 12.92 21.21
C MET A 16 -9.03 12.21 22.33
N VAL A 17 -7.91 11.58 21.99
CA VAL A 17 -6.94 11.07 22.96
C VAL A 17 -5.58 11.61 22.57
N SER A 18 -4.79 12.03 23.55
CA SER A 18 -3.43 12.51 23.27
C SER A 18 -2.51 11.33 22.96
N LEU A 19 -1.57 11.51 22.02
CA LEU A 19 -0.58 10.49 21.65
C LEU A 19 0.64 10.51 22.60
N PRO A 20 1.22 9.35 22.96
CA PRO A 20 2.40 9.26 23.83
C PRO A 20 3.54 10.17 23.38
N ALA A 21 4.06 11.03 24.27
CA ALA A 21 5.08 12.01 23.89
C ALA A 21 6.39 11.34 23.45
N SER A 22 6.73 10.21 24.06
CA SER A 22 7.85 9.35 23.65
C SER A 22 7.67 8.81 22.23
N TRP A 23 6.46 8.35 21.89
CA TRP A 23 6.13 7.83 20.57
C TRP A 23 6.13 8.92 19.49
N VAL A 24 5.55 10.09 19.78
CA VAL A 24 5.59 11.25 18.88
C VAL A 24 7.04 11.64 18.56
N LYS A 25 7.92 11.65 19.57
CA LYS A 25 9.35 11.90 19.39
C LYS A 25 10.05 10.81 18.60
N SER A 26 9.78 9.52 18.88
CA SER A 26 10.43 8.41 18.17
C SER A 26 10.05 8.37 16.69
N MET A 27 8.79 8.72 16.38
CA MET A 27 8.29 8.82 15.01
C MET A 27 8.60 10.18 14.36
N LYS A 28 9.23 11.13 15.07
CA LYS A 28 9.54 12.48 14.60
C LYS A 28 8.33 13.24 14.05
N LEU A 29 7.17 13.04 14.67
CA LEU A 29 5.92 13.69 14.27
C LEU A 29 5.88 15.14 14.74
N LEU A 30 5.36 16.01 13.87
CA LEU A 30 5.10 17.41 14.13
C LEU A 30 3.59 17.68 14.26
N PRO A 31 3.19 18.75 14.96
CA PRO A 31 1.79 19.19 14.94
C PRO A 31 1.32 19.45 13.50
N GLY A 32 0.21 18.83 13.11
CA GLY A 32 -0.32 18.88 11.75
C GLY A 32 0.01 17.65 10.90
N ASP A 33 0.94 16.80 11.32
CA ASP A 33 1.22 15.55 10.63
C ASP A 33 0.01 14.60 10.70
N SER A 34 -0.22 13.90 9.60
CA SER A 34 -1.33 12.96 9.47
C SER A 34 -0.94 11.56 9.93
N VAL A 35 -1.89 10.87 10.57
CA VAL A 35 -1.79 9.47 10.97
C VAL A 35 -3.00 8.71 10.43
N SER A 36 -2.83 7.46 10.03
CA SER A 36 -3.94 6.54 9.80
C SER A 36 -4.35 5.89 11.13
N ILE A 37 -5.63 5.57 11.24
CA ILE A 37 -6.21 4.86 12.38
C ILE A 37 -7.01 3.69 11.83
N ASP A 38 -6.56 2.49 12.15
CA ASP A 38 -7.18 1.24 11.70
C ASP A 38 -7.85 0.53 12.88
N LEU A 39 -9.08 0.06 12.68
CA LEU A 39 -9.78 -0.79 13.64
C LEU A 39 -9.31 -2.24 13.46
N MET A 40 -8.77 -2.83 14.51
CA MET A 40 -8.31 -4.22 14.54
C MET A 40 -9.47 -5.16 14.92
N GLU A 41 -9.32 -6.46 14.63
CA GLU A 41 -10.34 -7.49 14.90
C GLU A 41 -10.67 -7.63 16.39
N ASP A 42 -9.70 -7.35 17.26
CA ASP A 42 -9.87 -7.35 18.72
C ASP A 42 -10.54 -6.07 19.26
N GLY A 43 -10.97 -5.17 18.37
CA GLY A 43 -11.58 -3.89 18.71
C GLY A 43 -10.57 -2.81 19.13
N SER A 44 -9.27 -3.10 19.09
CA SER A 44 -8.23 -2.09 19.34
C SER A 44 -8.07 -1.15 18.14
N LEU A 45 -7.55 0.05 18.40
CA LEU A 45 -7.17 1.00 17.35
C LEU A 45 -5.66 0.96 17.15
N ARG A 46 -5.22 0.73 15.92
CA ARG A 46 -3.82 0.86 15.50
C ARG A 46 -3.61 2.22 14.86
N ILE A 47 -2.64 2.98 15.36
CA ILE A 47 -2.28 4.30 14.84
C ILE A 47 -0.93 4.19 14.12
N VAL A 48 -0.88 4.63 12.86
CA VAL A 48 0.34 4.57 12.03
C VAL A 48 0.58 5.93 11.38
N PRO A 49 1.79 6.50 11.42
CA PRO A 49 2.09 7.70 10.65
C PRO A 49 1.84 7.50 9.15
N LEU A 50 1.19 8.47 8.50
CA LEU A 50 0.74 8.30 7.11
C LEU A 50 1.91 8.11 6.12
N TYR A 51 3.06 8.72 6.39
CA TYR A 51 4.27 8.51 5.57
C TYR A 51 4.78 7.06 5.64
N MET A 52 4.41 6.30 6.68
CA MET A 52 4.80 4.90 6.85
C MET A 52 3.82 3.96 6.13
N SER A 53 2.55 4.34 6.03
CA SER A 53 1.56 3.59 5.25
C SER A 53 1.73 3.75 3.74
N GLN A 54 2.41 4.82 3.28
CA GLN A 54 2.84 4.97 1.88
C GLN A 54 3.92 3.95 1.44
N LYS A 55 4.37 3.07 2.33
CA LYS A 55 5.50 2.16 2.09
C LYS A 55 5.10 0.70 1.86
N ARG A 56 3.91 0.44 1.31
CA ARG A 56 3.78 -0.74 0.44
C ARG A 56 4.34 -0.31 -0.90
N GLU A 57 5.66 -0.48 -1.09
CA GLU A 57 6.20 -0.47 -2.46
C GLU A 57 5.36 -1.49 -3.23
N GLU A 58 4.55 -1.02 -4.17
CA GLU A 58 3.79 -1.91 -5.04
C GLU A 58 4.80 -2.87 -5.65
N LYS A 59 4.58 -4.17 -5.47
CA LYS A 59 5.40 -5.18 -6.12
C LYS A 59 5.12 -5.12 -7.62
N LEU A 60 5.98 -4.41 -8.32
CA LEU A 60 5.80 -4.05 -9.71
C LEU A 60 6.56 -5.06 -10.59
N LEU A 61 5.83 -5.75 -11.48
CA LEU A 61 6.42 -6.59 -12.50
C LEU A 61 6.36 -5.87 -13.85
N GLN A 62 7.52 -5.57 -14.44
CA GLN A 62 7.60 -5.02 -15.79
C GLN A 62 7.96 -6.13 -16.78
N ILE A 63 7.11 -6.33 -17.79
CA ILE A 63 7.31 -7.28 -18.88
C ILE A 63 7.46 -6.48 -20.16
N LYS A 64 8.64 -6.56 -20.77
CA LYS A 64 8.94 -5.92 -22.05
C LYS A 64 8.72 -6.92 -23.17
N VAL A 65 7.90 -6.54 -24.14
CA VAL A 65 7.48 -7.42 -25.24
C VAL A 65 7.88 -6.76 -26.56
N SER A 66 8.40 -7.55 -27.48
CA SER A 66 8.64 -7.13 -28.86
C SER A 66 7.76 -7.91 -29.83
N LYS A 67 7.69 -7.49 -31.09
CA LYS A 67 6.89 -8.19 -32.14
C LYS A 67 7.19 -9.69 -32.28
N ASN A 68 8.41 -10.12 -31.91
CA ASN A 68 8.85 -11.52 -32.01
C ASN A 68 8.81 -12.27 -30.66
N SER A 69 8.25 -11.65 -29.62
CA SER A 69 8.16 -12.28 -28.31
C SER A 69 7.13 -13.41 -28.30
N SER A 70 7.42 -14.47 -27.55
CA SER A 70 6.51 -15.62 -27.44
C SER A 70 5.27 -15.28 -26.61
N GLU A 71 4.09 -15.47 -27.19
CA GLU A 71 2.80 -15.32 -26.51
C GLU A 71 2.69 -16.25 -25.28
N VAL A 72 3.18 -17.48 -25.40
CA VAL A 72 3.18 -18.46 -24.31
C VAL A 72 4.05 -18.00 -23.14
N LEU A 73 5.20 -17.38 -23.43
CA LEU A 73 6.06 -16.83 -22.39
C LEU A 73 5.43 -15.61 -21.73
N LEU A 74 4.80 -14.72 -22.50
CA LEU A 74 4.07 -13.57 -21.97
C LEU A 74 2.97 -14.01 -20.99
N ALA A 75 2.11 -14.94 -21.41
CA ALA A 75 1.05 -15.47 -20.55
C ALA A 75 1.61 -16.10 -19.27
N ARG A 76 2.69 -16.88 -19.37
CA ARG A 76 3.36 -17.47 -18.20
C ARG A 76 3.98 -16.42 -17.28
N SER A 77 4.57 -15.36 -17.83
CA SER A 77 5.15 -14.26 -17.05
C SER A 77 4.08 -13.49 -16.26
N VAL A 78 2.89 -13.30 -16.85
CA VAL A 78 1.75 -12.70 -16.15
C VAL A 78 1.28 -13.60 -15.01
N VAL A 79 1.07 -14.90 -15.27
CA VAL A 79 0.68 -15.87 -14.24
C VAL A 79 1.73 -15.95 -13.11
N ALA A 80 3.02 -15.97 -13.46
CA ALA A 80 4.10 -15.96 -12.48
C ALA A 80 4.08 -14.67 -11.64
N GLY A 81 3.79 -13.51 -12.23
CA GLY A 81 3.61 -12.25 -11.51
C GLY A 81 2.51 -12.33 -10.45
N TYR A 82 1.35 -12.90 -10.81
CA TYR A 82 0.27 -13.15 -9.85
C TYR A 82 0.71 -14.10 -8.72
N LEU A 83 1.37 -15.20 -9.04
CA LEU A 83 1.85 -16.18 -8.05
C LEU A 83 2.90 -15.59 -7.09
N LEU A 84 3.72 -14.64 -7.56
CA LEU A 84 4.72 -13.94 -6.75
C LEU A 84 4.14 -12.76 -5.94
N GLY A 85 2.83 -12.49 -6.10
CA GLY A 85 2.13 -11.42 -5.41
C GLY A 85 2.50 -10.04 -5.93
N ALA A 86 2.71 -9.89 -7.24
CA ALA A 86 2.81 -8.58 -7.86
C ALA A 86 1.50 -7.80 -7.66
N ASP A 87 1.60 -6.56 -7.18
CA ASP A 87 0.45 -5.66 -7.01
C ASP A 87 0.07 -5.03 -8.36
N VAL A 88 1.06 -4.78 -9.23
CA VAL A 88 0.87 -4.20 -10.57
C VAL A 88 1.77 -4.92 -11.58
N ILE A 89 1.19 -5.33 -12.71
CA ILE A 89 1.93 -5.92 -13.85
C ILE A 89 1.82 -4.95 -15.03
N ILE A 90 2.96 -4.38 -15.46
CA ILE A 90 3.05 -3.50 -16.62
C ILE A 90 3.60 -4.29 -17.79
N VAL A 91 2.82 -4.39 -18.87
CA VAL A 91 3.25 -4.98 -20.13
C VAL A 91 3.53 -3.85 -21.12
N GLU A 92 4.79 -3.69 -21.49
CA GLU A 92 5.26 -2.61 -22.36
C GLU A 92 5.75 -3.18 -23.70
N ALA A 93 5.13 -2.74 -24.80
CA ALA A 93 5.61 -3.07 -26.14
C ALA A 93 6.80 -2.17 -26.49
N MET A 94 7.96 -2.77 -26.75
CA MET A 94 9.16 -2.07 -27.20
C MET A 94 9.04 -1.63 -28.66
N ASP A 95 8.27 -2.36 -29.47
CA ASP A 95 8.00 -2.07 -30.88
C ASP A 95 6.61 -2.56 -31.34
N GLY A 96 5.89 -1.74 -32.11
CA GLY A 96 4.56 -2.08 -32.62
C GLY A 96 3.40 -1.85 -31.62
N VAL A 97 2.30 -2.58 -31.81
CA VAL A 97 1.07 -2.49 -31.00
C VAL A 97 0.81 -3.85 -30.37
N LEU A 98 0.39 -3.90 -29.10
CA LEU A 98 -0.15 -5.10 -28.46
C LEU A 98 -1.46 -5.49 -29.17
N SER A 99 -1.40 -6.44 -30.10
CA SER A 99 -2.59 -6.93 -30.80
C SER A 99 -3.49 -7.77 -29.91
N GLU A 100 -4.78 -7.91 -30.26
CA GLU A 100 -5.76 -8.75 -29.54
C GLU A 100 -5.26 -10.17 -29.28
N THR A 101 -4.43 -10.74 -30.16
CA THR A 101 -3.79 -12.04 -29.95
C THR A 101 -2.98 -12.13 -28.65
N HIS A 102 -2.37 -11.02 -28.21
CA HIS A 102 -1.61 -10.95 -26.95
C HIS A 102 -2.49 -10.78 -25.70
N LEU A 103 -3.80 -10.53 -25.86
CA LEU A 103 -4.74 -10.20 -24.78
C LEU A 103 -5.88 -11.21 -24.66
N LYS A 104 -5.89 -12.28 -25.46
CA LYS A 104 -6.90 -13.34 -25.34
C LYS A 104 -6.65 -14.15 -24.07
N THR A 105 -7.57 -13.99 -23.12
CA THR A 105 -7.75 -14.84 -21.92
C THR A 105 -8.25 -16.23 -22.28
#